data_AF-A0A7C1Z452-F1
#
_entry.id   AF-A0A7C1Z452-F1
#
_cell.length_a   1.000
_cell.length_b   1.000
_cell.length_c   1.000
_cell.angle_alpha   90.00
_cell.angle_beta   90.00
_cell.angle_gamma   90.00
#
_symmetry.space_group_name_H-M   'P 1'
#
loop_
_entity.id
_entity.type
_entity.pdbx_description
1 polymer ?
#
loop_
_entity_poly.entity_id
_entity_poly.type
_entity_poly.pdbx_seq_one_letter_code
_entity_poly.pdbx_strand_id
1 'polypeptide(L)'
;MFNIQKIHNENTRGLFGLYAGRATLFISSGLLGIFLPIFFYNIFDQNFQYLILFYALGHLSYGTLVPLGAKFLNKFGFKKAIIWACLWGAIFYATLYFMEKELALLFYLIPISFLTLLLFRLFYWLPYHIDFAKFTNKKIVVKT
;
A
#
# COMPACT_ATOMS: atom_id res chain seq x y z
N MET A 1 21.51 -33.66 5.80
CA MET A 1 22.01 -32.50 5.01
C MET A 1 20.82 -31.66 4.60
N PHE A 2 20.65 -30.46 5.17
CA PHE A 2 19.54 -29.58 4.81
C PHE A 2 19.78 -28.97 3.43
N ASN A 3 18.74 -28.98 2.59
CA ASN A 3 18.82 -28.75 1.17
C ASN A 3 18.99 -27.25 0.83
N ILE A 4 20.25 -26.78 0.83
CA ILE A 4 20.63 -25.38 0.54
C ILE A 4 20.08 -24.91 -0.81
N GLN A 5 20.00 -25.80 -1.81
CA GLN A 5 19.39 -25.49 -3.12
C GLN A 5 17.89 -25.16 -3.03
N LYS A 6 17.14 -25.82 -2.14
CA LYS A 6 15.70 -25.58 -1.97
C LYS A 6 15.44 -24.18 -1.41
N ILE A 7 16.22 -23.77 -0.40
CA ILE A 7 16.11 -22.44 0.24
C ILE A 7 16.46 -21.33 -0.76
N HIS A 8 17.52 -21.53 -1.56
CA HIS A 8 17.90 -20.56 -2.59
C HIS A 8 16.80 -20.37 -3.65
N ASN A 9 16.19 -21.47 -4.10
CA ASN A 9 15.12 -21.42 -5.10
C ASN A 9 13.83 -20.75 -4.55
N GLU A 10 13.49 -20.99 -3.28
CA GLU A 10 12.34 -20.34 -2.62
C GLU A 10 12.56 -18.82 -2.45
N ASN A 11 13.76 -18.38 -2.07
CA ASN A 11 14.07 -16.95 -1.96
C ASN A 11 14.06 -16.23 -3.31
N THR A 12 14.61 -16.84 -4.36
CA THR A 12 14.60 -16.27 -5.71
C THR A 12 13.17 -16.15 -6.26
N ARG A 13 12.34 -17.19 -6.06
CA ARG A 13 10.91 -17.15 -6.43
C ARG A 13 10.13 -16.10 -5.64
N GLY A 14 10.38 -15.99 -4.33
CA GLY A 14 9.77 -14.97 -3.47
C GLY A 14 10.13 -13.55 -3.88
N LEU A 15 11.42 -13.32 -4.18
CA LEU A 15 11.92 -12.03 -4.67
C LEU A 15 11.30 -11.66 -6.02
N PHE A 16 11.26 -12.61 -6.97
CA PHE A 16 10.61 -12.39 -8.26
C PHE A 16 9.13 -12.03 -8.11
N GLY A 17 8.40 -12.75 -7.25
CA GLY A 17 6.99 -12.47 -6.96
C GLY A 17 6.77 -11.06 -6.38
N LEU A 18 7.64 -10.63 -5.46
CA LEU A 18 7.60 -9.27 -4.91
C LEU A 18 7.89 -8.21 -5.98
N TYR A 19 8.89 -8.42 -6.83
CA TYR A 19 9.21 -7.48 -7.91
C TYR A 19 8.11 -7.39 -8.96
N ALA A 20 7.55 -8.53 -9.37
CA ALA A 20 6.43 -8.57 -10.30
C ALA A 20 5.22 -7.82 -9.72
N GLY A 21 4.85 -8.10 -8.46
CA GLY A 21 3.77 -7.39 -7.78
C GLY A 21 4.06 -5.89 -7.63
N ARG A 22 5.31 -5.51 -7.33
CA ARG A 22 5.72 -4.11 -7.23
C ARG A 22 5.64 -3.41 -8.59
N ALA A 23 6.06 -4.05 -9.67
CA ALA A 23 5.97 -3.53 -11.02
C ALA A 23 4.50 -3.27 -11.42
N THR A 24 3.61 -4.22 -11.17
CA THR A 24 2.17 -4.04 -11.40
C THR A 24 1.62 -2.84 -10.64
N LEU A 25 1.97 -2.70 -9.36
CA LEU A 25 1.51 -1.58 -8.54
C LEU A 25 2.11 -0.25 -8.99
N PHE A 26 3.36 -0.22 -9.45
CA PHE A 26 3.95 0.99 -10.04
C PHE A 26 3.25 1.40 -11.33
N ILE A 27 2.89 0.46 -12.19
CA ILE A 27 2.15 0.77 -13.43
C ILE A 27 0.77 1.32 -13.07
N SER A 28 0.03 0.64 -12.20
CA SER A 28 -1.31 1.08 -11.75
C SER A 28 -1.27 2.45 -11.08
N SER A 29 -0.39 2.65 -10.10
CA SER A 29 -0.26 3.92 -9.38
C SER A 29 0.39 5.01 -10.21
N GLY A 30 1.20 4.69 -11.21
CA GLY A 30 1.75 5.67 -12.14
C GLY A 30 0.67 6.23 -13.07
N LEU A 31 -0.17 5.34 -13.63
CA LEU A 31 -1.24 5.73 -14.55
C LEU A 31 -2.33 6.57 -13.87
N LEU A 32 -2.75 6.18 -12.67
CA LEU A 32 -3.82 6.90 -11.95
C LEU A 32 -3.28 7.96 -11.00
N GLY A 33 -2.13 7.70 -10.38
CA GLY A 33 -1.63 8.53 -9.28
C GLY A 33 -1.08 9.88 -9.71
N ILE A 34 -0.62 10.02 -10.96
CA ILE A 34 -0.22 11.32 -11.49
C ILE A 34 -1.41 12.29 -11.59
N PHE A 35 -2.63 11.76 -11.77
CA PHE A 35 -3.85 12.55 -11.88
C PHE A 35 -4.61 12.70 -10.56
N LEU A 36 -4.26 11.96 -9.50
CA LEU A 36 -4.91 12.05 -8.20
C LEU A 36 -5.00 13.48 -7.64
N PRO A 37 -3.94 14.31 -7.69
CA PRO A 37 -4.01 15.66 -7.16
C PRO A 37 -5.04 16.54 -7.89
N ILE A 38 -5.06 16.48 -9.23
CA ILE A 38 -6.01 17.27 -10.03
C ILE A 38 -7.43 16.71 -9.91
N PHE A 39 -7.58 15.39 -9.77
CA PHE A 39 -8.86 14.75 -9.50
C PHE A 39 -9.46 15.26 -8.18
N PHE A 40 -8.73 15.18 -7.07
CA PHE A 40 -9.22 15.66 -5.78
C PHE A 40 -9.43 17.17 -5.76
N TYR A 41 -8.60 17.94 -6.48
CA TYR A 41 -8.81 19.37 -6.63
C TYR A 41 -10.17 19.69 -7.26
N ASN A 42 -10.55 18.96 -8.31
CA ASN A 42 -11.86 19.11 -8.94
C ASN A 42 -13.00 18.64 -8.05
N ILE A 43 -12.84 17.54 -7.30
CA ILE A 43 -13.83 17.06 -6.32
C ILE A 43 -14.06 18.06 -5.18
N PHE A 44 -13.03 18.83 -4.81
CA PHE A 44 -13.13 19.87 -3.79
C PHE A 44 -13.49 21.25 -4.36
N ASP A 45 -14.16 21.31 -5.50
CA ASP A 45 -14.59 22.56 -6.15
C ASP A 45 -13.43 23.56 -6.35
N GLN A 46 -12.26 23.04 -6.74
CA GLN A 46 -11.03 23.83 -6.94
C GLN A 46 -10.54 24.53 -5.67
N ASN A 47 -10.93 24.04 -4.49
CA ASN A 47 -10.42 24.55 -3.23
C ASN A 47 -9.07 23.92 -2.88
N PHE A 48 -8.02 24.70 -3.07
CA PHE A 48 -6.64 24.27 -2.79
C PHE A 48 -6.38 23.95 -1.31
N GLN A 49 -7.07 24.60 -0.37
CA GLN A 49 -6.89 24.36 1.05
C GLN A 49 -7.36 22.95 1.44
N TYR A 50 -8.50 22.51 0.90
CA TYR A 50 -9.01 21.15 1.15
C TYR A 50 -8.12 20.08 0.50
N LEU A 51 -7.57 20.35 -0.69
CA LEU A 51 -6.61 19.47 -1.32
C LEU A 51 -5.38 19.24 -0.42
N ILE A 52 -4.75 20.33 0.03
CA ILE A 52 -3.60 20.23 0.95
C ILE A 52 -3.99 19.51 2.23
N LEU A 53 -5.13 19.86 2.83
CA LEU A 53 -5.58 19.26 4.08
C LEU A 53 -5.75 17.74 3.93
N PHE A 54 -6.34 17.26 2.83
CA PHE A 54 -6.49 15.84 2.55
C PHE A 54 -5.15 15.11 2.51
N TYR A 55 -4.18 15.63 1.75
CA TYR A 55 -2.84 15.03 1.66
C TYR A 55 -2.07 15.14 2.99
N ALA A 56 -2.12 16.30 3.65
CA ALA A 56 -1.45 16.54 4.92
C ALA A 56 -1.96 15.57 6.00
N LEU A 57 -3.28 15.43 6.14
CA LEU A 57 -3.88 14.45 7.04
C LEU A 57 -3.46 13.03 6.66
N GLY A 58 -3.44 12.69 5.37
CA GLY A 58 -3.04 11.34 4.93
C GLY A 58 -1.61 11.00 5.31
N HIS A 59 -0.68 11.96 5.18
CA HIS A 59 0.71 11.78 5.57
C HIS A 59 0.89 11.78 7.09
N LEU A 60 0.20 12.65 7.83
CA LEU A 60 0.26 12.70 9.30
C LEU A 60 -0.33 11.43 9.92
N SER A 61 -1.51 10.99 9.47
CA SER A 61 -2.14 9.75 9.93
C SER A 61 -1.25 8.55 9.62
N TYR A 62 -0.66 8.48 8.43
CA TYR A 62 0.29 7.41 8.13
C TYR A 62 1.52 7.45 9.05
N GLY A 63 2.17 8.60 9.19
CA GLY A 63 3.36 8.75 10.02
C GLY A 63 3.14 8.36 11.49
N THR A 64 1.98 8.73 12.04
CA THR A 64 1.60 8.41 13.42
C THR A 64 1.18 6.95 13.61
N LEU A 65 0.52 6.34 12.63
CA LEU A 65 0.04 4.95 12.73
C LEU A 65 1.06 3.89 12.31
N VAL A 66 2.09 4.24 11.55
CA VAL A 66 3.13 3.28 11.11
C VAL A 66 3.75 2.48 12.27
N PRO A 67 4.15 3.08 13.41
CA PRO A 67 4.70 2.33 14.53
C PRO A 67 3.71 1.30 15.12
N LEU A 68 2.42 1.66 15.17
CA LEU A 68 1.35 0.76 15.62
C LEU A 68 1.10 -0.34 14.60
N GLY A 69 1.05 0.01 13.32
CA GLY A 69 0.94 -0.92 12.21
C GLY A 69 2.08 -1.94 12.20
N ALA A 70 3.32 -1.52 12.46
CA ALA A 70 4.47 -2.41 12.56
C ALA A 70 4.31 -3.46 13.66
N LYS A 71 3.87 -3.04 14.86
CA LYS A 71 3.59 -3.94 15.98
C LYS A 71 2.48 -4.95 15.64
N PHE A 72 1.41 -4.49 14.99
CA PHE A 72 0.30 -5.34 14.55
C PHE A 72 0.75 -6.36 13.49
N LEU A 73 1.49 -5.90 12.47
CA LEU A 73 1.93 -6.71 11.34
C LEU A 73 2.91 -7.82 11.73
N ASN A 74 3.71 -7.61 12.78
CA ASN A 74 4.56 -8.68 13.34
C ASN A 74 3.75 -9.89 13.82
N LYS A 75 2.50 -9.70 14.26
CA LYS A 75 1.60 -10.81 14.65
C LYS A 75 0.73 -11.29 13.49
N PHE A 76 0.28 -10.38 12.63
CA PHE A 76 -0.62 -10.69 11.52
C PHE A 76 0.06 -11.44 10.37
N GLY A 77 1.34 -11.15 10.14
CA GLY A 77 2.18 -11.75 9.11
C GLY A 77 2.21 -10.94 7.80
N PHE A 78 3.42 -10.78 7.24
CA PHE A 78 3.68 -9.91 6.09
C PHE A 78 3.05 -10.40 4.78
N LYS A 79 3.10 -11.72 4.50
CA LYS A 79 2.46 -12.29 3.30
C LYS A 79 0.95 -12.01 3.25
N LYS A 80 0.26 -12.21 4.38
CA LYS A 80 -1.18 -11.92 4.49
C LYS A 80 -1.42 -10.42 4.32
N ALA A 81 -0.58 -9.59 4.93
CA ALA A 81 -0.72 -8.15 4.84
C ALA A 81 -0.68 -7.63 3.40
N ILE A 82 0.26 -8.11 2.57
CA ILE A 82 0.36 -7.72 1.16
C ILE A 82 -0.91 -8.10 0.39
N ILE A 83 -1.51 -9.27 0.66
CA ILE A 83 -2.78 -9.70 0.03
C ILE A 83 -3.92 -8.74 0.42
N TRP A 84 -4.04 -8.42 1.70
CA TRP A 84 -5.02 -7.44 2.18
C TRP A 84 -4.78 -6.05 1.62
N ALA A 85 -3.53 -5.67 1.39
CA ALA A 85 -3.22 -4.41 0.73
C ALA A 85 -3.83 -4.34 -0.67
N CYS A 86 -3.72 -5.39 -1.48
CA CYS A 86 -4.35 -5.41 -2.81
C CYS A 86 -5.86 -5.15 -2.73
N LEU A 87 -6.55 -5.72 -1.73
CA LEU A 87 -7.98 -5.46 -1.51
C LEU A 87 -8.23 -3.99 -1.16
N TRP A 88 -7.48 -3.42 -0.21
CA TRP A 88 -7.62 -2.01 0.16
C TRP A 88 -7.33 -1.06 -1.02
N GLY A 89 -6.34 -1.39 -1.85
CA GLY A 89 -6.04 -0.65 -3.08
C GLY A 89 -7.16 -0.74 -4.11
N ALA A 90 -7.77 -1.90 -4.29
CA ALA A 90 -8.91 -2.08 -5.19
C ALA A 90 -10.14 -1.26 -4.71
N ILE A 91 -10.43 -1.30 -3.41
CA ILE A 91 -11.52 -0.49 -2.82
C ILE A 91 -11.21 1.00 -3.00
N PHE A 92 -9.96 1.43 -2.78
CA PHE A 92 -9.56 2.82 -3.02
C PHE A 92 -9.88 3.26 -4.46
N TYR A 93 -9.43 2.51 -5.47
CA TYR A 93 -9.74 2.86 -6.86
C TYR A 93 -11.24 2.79 -7.19
N ALA A 94 -11.97 1.85 -6.60
CA ALA A 94 -13.43 1.80 -6.73
C ALA A 94 -14.08 3.07 -6.15
N THR A 95 -13.61 3.57 -4.99
CA THR A 95 -14.15 4.82 -4.42
C THR A 95 -13.94 6.01 -5.35
N LEU A 96 -12.78 6.12 -6.01
CA LEU A 96 -12.53 7.19 -6.98
C LEU A 96 -13.51 7.14 -8.15
N TYR A 97 -13.78 5.95 -8.67
CA TYR A 97 -14.75 5.76 -9.76
C TYR A 97 -16.15 6.21 -9.37
N PHE A 98 -16.61 5.89 -8.15
CA PHE A 98 -17.93 6.31 -7.69
C PHE A 98 -18.01 7.80 -7.34
N MET A 99 -16.90 8.43 -6.91
CA MET A 99 -16.86 9.87 -6.66
C MET A 99 -17.16 10.69 -7.91
N GLU A 100 -16.72 10.23 -9.08
CA GLU A 100 -16.98 10.90 -10.36
C GLU A 100 -18.46 10.82 -10.77
N LYS A 101 -19.16 9.75 -10.35
CA LYS A 101 -20.55 9.48 -10.78
C LYS A 101 -21.61 10.01 -9.86
N GLU A 102 -21.38 9.97 -8.55
CA GLU A 102 -22.42 10.22 -7.55
C GLU A 102 -22.00 11.32 -6.57
N LEU A 103 -22.25 12.57 -6.95
CA LEU A 103 -21.91 13.75 -6.14
C LEU A 103 -22.55 13.70 -4.74
N ALA A 104 -23.75 13.13 -4.63
CA ALA A 104 -24.47 12.98 -3.36
C ALA A 104 -23.75 12.08 -2.35
N LEU A 105 -22.90 11.16 -2.81
CA LEU A 105 -22.18 10.21 -1.96
C LEU A 105 -20.78 10.71 -1.55
N LEU A 106 -20.32 11.86 -2.05
CA LEU A 106 -18.97 12.37 -1.79
C LEU A 106 -18.64 12.44 -0.31
N PHE A 107 -19.59 12.87 0.52
CA PHE A 107 -19.42 12.96 1.97
C PHE A 107 -18.99 11.62 2.61
N TYR A 108 -19.46 10.50 2.07
CA TYR A 108 -19.07 9.16 2.53
C TYR A 108 -17.84 8.63 1.79
N LEU A 109 -17.75 8.88 0.48
CA LEU A 109 -16.66 8.34 -0.32
C LEU A 109 -15.30 8.93 0.04
N ILE A 110 -15.23 10.22 0.41
CA ILE A 110 -13.97 10.88 0.79
C ILE A 110 -13.31 10.22 2.02
N PRO A 111 -14.00 10.05 3.17
CA PRO A 111 -13.40 9.37 4.31
C PRO A 111 -13.09 7.89 4.03
N ILE A 112 -13.88 7.20 3.20
CA ILE A 112 -13.60 5.81 2.79
C ILE A 112 -12.33 5.75 1.93
N SER A 113 -12.16 6.65 0.95
CA SER A 113 -10.96 6.70 0.11
C SER A 113 -9.72 7.01 0.95
N PHE A 114 -9.84 7.93 1.92
CA PHE A 114 -8.78 8.24 2.87
C PHE A 114 -8.38 7.01 3.69
N LEU A 115 -9.35 6.33 4.30
CA LEU A 115 -9.10 5.16 5.14
C LEU A 115 -8.50 4.00 4.33
N THR A 116 -9.05 3.72 3.15
CA THR A 116 -8.57 2.62 2.30
C THR A 116 -7.16 2.90 1.77
N LEU A 117 -6.84 4.14 1.42
CA LEU A 117 -5.48 4.54 1.06
C LEU A 117 -4.50 4.39 2.24
N LEU A 118 -4.91 4.80 3.45
CA LEU A 118 -4.12 4.67 4.67
C LEU A 118 -3.82 3.20 4.99
N LEU A 119 -4.84 2.35 4.93
CA LEU A 119 -4.71 0.90 5.12
C LEU A 119 -3.84 0.27 4.03
N PHE A 120 -4.04 0.64 2.75
CA PHE A 120 -3.18 0.20 1.67
C PHE A 120 -1.70 0.50 1.96
N ARG A 121 -1.38 1.73 2.37
CA ARG A 121 0.00 2.13 2.68
C ARG A 121 0.58 1.36 3.86
N LEU A 122 -0.19 1.12 4.92
CA LEU A 122 0.26 0.35 6.09
C LEU A 122 0.52 -1.13 5.74
N PHE A 123 -0.41 -1.74 5.01
CA PHE A 123 -0.36 -3.17 4.68
C PHE A 123 0.58 -3.49 3.52
N TYR A 124 0.86 -2.53 2.63
CA TYR A 124 1.78 -2.73 1.51
C TYR A 124 3.21 -2.29 1.83
N TRP A 125 3.41 -1.03 2.19
CA TRP A 125 4.73 -0.40 2.18
C TRP A 125 5.68 -1.06 3.18
N LEU A 126 5.22 -1.25 4.42
CA LEU A 126 6.05 -1.82 5.47
C LEU A 126 6.37 -3.31 5.23
N PRO A 127 5.38 -4.20 4.97
CA PRO A 127 5.65 -5.60 4.65
C PRO A 127 6.54 -5.78 3.42
N TYR A 128 6.32 -4.98 2.37
CA TYR A 128 7.13 -5.03 1.16
C TYR A 128 8.61 -4.81 1.46
N HIS A 129 8.96 -3.74 2.19
CA HIS A 129 10.36 -3.43 2.50
C HIS A 129 11.00 -4.45 3.45
N ILE A 130 10.24 -4.99 4.40
CA ILE A 130 10.76 -6.01 5.31
C ILE A 130 11.03 -7.32 4.56
N ASP A 131 10.08 -7.81 3.76
CA ASP A 131 10.27 -9.03 2.98
C ASP A 131 11.37 -8.84 1.92
N PHE A 132 11.44 -7.67 1.29
CA PHE A 132 12.53 -7.32 0.38
C PHE A 132 13.91 -7.41 1.05
N ALA A 133 14.06 -6.80 2.23
CA ALA A 133 15.30 -6.89 3.02
C ALA A 133 15.61 -8.35 3.39
N LYS A 134 14.60 -9.15 3.75
CA LYS A 134 14.76 -10.56 4.08
C LYS A 134 15.27 -11.39 2.89
N PHE A 135 14.73 -11.17 1.69
CA PHE A 135 15.12 -11.94 0.50
C PHE A 135 16.46 -11.49 -0.11
N THR A 136 16.88 -10.25 0.12
CA THR A 136 18.15 -9.70 -0.38
C THR A 136 19.32 -9.85 0.61
N ASN A 137 19.03 -10.14 1.89
CA ASN A 137 20.06 -10.33 2.88
C ASN A 137 20.88 -11.60 2.62
N LYS A 138 22.16 -11.43 2.26
CA LYS A 138 23.12 -12.53 2.03
C LYS A 138 23.49 -13.30 3.32
N LYS A 139 23.17 -12.81 4.52
CA LYS A 139 23.58 -13.42 5.81
C LYS A 139 22.62 -14.49 6.37
N ILE A 140 21.94 -15.29 5.54
CA ILE A 140 21.27 -16.50 6.04
C ILE A 140 22.17 -17.73 5.80
N VAL A 141 23.27 -17.73 6.52
CA VAL A 141 23.84 -18.91 7.17
C VAL A 141 23.99 -18.47 8.62
N VAL A 142 23.08 -18.89 9.50
CA VAL A 142 23.30 -19.32 10.89
C VAL A 142 21.94 -19.34 11.59
N LYS A 143 21.71 -20.48 12.26
CA LYS A 143 20.55 -20.88 13.05
C LYS A 143 20.16 -19.86 14.11
N THR A 144 18.86 -19.77 14.39
CA THR A 144 18.27 -20.03 15.72
C THR A 144 16.89 -20.62 15.51
#